data_AF-A0A1L9VQW0-F1
#
_entry.id   AF-A0A1L9VQW0-F1
#
_cell.length_a   1.000
_cell.length_b   1.000
_cell.length_c   1.000
_cell.angle_alpha   90.00
_cell.angle_beta   90.00
_cell.angle_gamma   90.00
#
_symmetry.space_group_name_H-M   'P 1'
#
loop_
_entity.id
_entity.type
_entity.pdbx_description
1 polymer ?
#
loop_
_entity_poly.entity_id
_entity_poly.type
_entity_poly.pdbx_seq_one_letter_code
_entity_poly.pdbx_strand_id
1 'polypeptide(L)'
;MAGAIGEGYAATTTDAGLAGSPTTWALKSDDNVILYALQNLGSRALYDQAVVGKSLEYTDIIGTADSDLTKFQNAGGKADNSIPTKGTEHYYNAVKEHLPHVQDFYRHFEVPGLGHYSSGSGGQPKAVFDALRSWVESGTAPDTLPIEFGSKDGSMQERALCPYPSKAVYWGW
;
A
#
# COMPACT_ATOMS: atom_id res chain seq x y z
N MET A 1 16.19 -24.96 9.20
CA MET A 1 14.89 -24.25 9.17
C MET A 1 13.96 -24.64 10.34
N ALA A 2 13.90 -25.90 10.79
CA ALA A 2 12.95 -26.34 11.81
C ALA A 2 12.94 -25.52 13.13
N GLY A 3 14.11 -25.07 13.62
CA GLY A 3 14.19 -24.24 14.83
C GLY A 3 13.57 -22.85 14.67
N ALA A 4 13.88 -22.15 13.57
CA ALA A 4 13.34 -20.81 13.30
C ALA A 4 11.81 -20.83 13.13
N ILE A 5 11.28 -21.87 12.47
CA ILE A 5 9.82 -22.05 12.31
C ILE A 5 9.15 -22.31 13.67
N GLY A 6 9.79 -23.08 14.56
CA GLY A 6 9.27 -23.38 15.90
C GLY A 6 9.21 -22.15 16.83
N GLU A 7 9.95 -21.09 16.51
CA GLU A 7 9.97 -19.82 17.26
C GLU A 7 9.10 -18.73 16.58
N GLY A 8 8.36 -19.08 15.52
CA GLY A 8 7.44 -18.16 14.85
C GLY A 8 8.09 -17.24 13.82
N TYR A 9 9.36 -17.48 13.44
CA TYR A 9 10.00 -16.78 12.34
C TYR A 9 9.64 -17.43 11.01
N ALA A 10 9.42 -16.60 10.00
CA ALA A 10 9.35 -17.07 8.63
C ALA A 10 10.77 -17.39 8.11
N ALA A 11 10.89 -18.48 7.35
CA ALA A 11 12.16 -19.01 6.89
C ALA A 11 12.04 -19.42 5.42
N THR A 12 12.99 -18.97 4.60
CA THR A 12 13.05 -19.26 3.17
C THR A 12 14.40 -19.87 2.79
N THR A 13 14.45 -20.61 1.69
CA THR A 13 15.68 -21.18 1.14
C THR A 13 15.66 -21.12 -0.39
N THR A 14 16.83 -21.04 -1.02
CA THR A 14 17.01 -21.08 -2.47
C THR A 14 18.23 -21.93 -2.80
N ASP A 15 18.16 -22.69 -3.89
CA ASP A 15 19.29 -23.38 -4.52
C ASP A 15 19.82 -22.62 -5.74
N ALA A 16 19.31 -21.40 -6.00
CA ALA A 16 19.62 -20.59 -7.17
C ALA A 16 19.31 -21.27 -8.52
N GLY A 17 18.44 -22.27 -8.53
CA GLY A 17 18.15 -23.11 -9.70
C GLY A 17 19.26 -24.12 -10.01
N LEU A 18 20.19 -24.33 -9.08
CA LEU A 18 21.33 -25.23 -9.23
C LEU A 18 21.04 -26.51 -8.46
N ALA A 19 20.88 -27.62 -9.20
CA ALA A 19 20.61 -28.92 -8.62
C ALA A 19 21.88 -29.78 -8.55
N GLY A 20 21.94 -30.66 -7.54
CA GLY A 20 23.00 -31.67 -7.42
C GLY A 20 24.28 -31.17 -6.76
N SER A 21 25.34 -31.96 -6.88
CA SER A 21 26.64 -31.67 -6.27
C SER A 21 27.23 -30.38 -6.86
N PRO A 22 27.88 -29.51 -6.06
CA PRO A 22 28.62 -28.35 -6.57
C PRO A 22 29.61 -28.70 -7.68
N THR A 23 30.17 -29.92 -7.69
CA THR A 23 31.05 -30.37 -8.77
C THR A 23 30.40 -30.42 -10.15
N THR A 24 29.06 -30.46 -10.24
CA THR A 24 28.33 -30.56 -11.51
C THR A 24 28.07 -29.21 -12.17
N TRP A 25 28.11 -28.11 -11.43
CA TRP A 25 27.77 -26.77 -11.93
C TRP A 25 28.77 -25.68 -11.53
N ALA A 26 29.58 -25.88 -10.49
CA ALA A 26 30.53 -24.90 -10.00
C ALA A 26 31.90 -25.00 -10.67
N LEU A 27 32.21 -26.14 -11.30
CA LEU A 27 33.51 -26.44 -11.90
C LEU A 27 33.37 -26.71 -13.40
N LYS A 28 34.26 -26.08 -14.18
CA LYS A 28 34.47 -26.37 -15.61
C LYS A 28 35.59 -27.43 -15.79
N SER A 29 36.54 -27.47 -14.86
CA SER A 29 37.58 -28.50 -14.67
C SER A 29 38.13 -28.38 -13.25
N ASP A 30 39.02 -29.28 -12.82
CA ASP A 30 39.51 -29.36 -11.43
C ASP A 30 40.07 -28.03 -10.86
N ASP A 31 40.67 -27.18 -11.69
CA ASP A 31 41.17 -25.85 -11.29
C ASP A 31 40.39 -24.66 -11.88
N ASN A 32 39.25 -24.87 -12.54
CA ASN A 32 38.48 -23.79 -13.17
C ASN A 32 37.05 -23.72 -12.65
N VAL A 33 36.74 -22.64 -11.93
CA VAL A 33 35.39 -22.35 -11.42
C VAL A 33 34.54 -21.60 -12.42
N ILE A 34 33.23 -21.89 -12.42
CA ILE A 34 32.23 -21.11 -13.16
C ILE A 34 31.80 -19.94 -12.27
N LEU A 35 32.55 -18.84 -12.34
CA LEU A 35 32.34 -17.65 -11.50
C LEU A 35 30.91 -17.10 -11.58
N TYR A 36 30.26 -17.17 -12.75
CA TYR A 36 28.87 -16.75 -12.91
C TYR A 36 27.90 -17.58 -12.08
N ALA A 37 28.06 -18.90 -12.04
CA ALA A 37 27.19 -19.78 -11.25
C ALA A 37 27.44 -19.56 -9.74
N LEU A 38 28.69 -19.35 -9.36
CA LEU A 38 29.05 -19.05 -7.96
C LEU A 38 28.50 -17.69 -7.51
N GLN A 39 28.60 -16.66 -8.35
CA GLN A 39 28.03 -15.34 -8.08
C GLN A 39 26.49 -15.36 -8.08
N ASN A 40 25.88 -16.20 -8.92
CA ASN A 40 24.44 -16.40 -8.90
C ASN A 40 23.99 -16.99 -7.56
N LEU A 41 24.59 -18.10 -7.14
CA LEU A 41 24.27 -18.74 -5.86
C LEU A 41 24.56 -17.85 -4.65
N GLY A 42 25.76 -17.25 -4.62
CA GLY A 42 26.27 -16.54 -3.45
C GLY A 42 25.79 -15.09 -3.31
N SER A 43 25.11 -14.53 -4.30
CA SER A 43 24.68 -13.12 -4.25
C SER A 43 23.32 -12.88 -4.90
N ARG A 44 23.16 -13.21 -6.18
CA ARG A 44 21.94 -12.86 -6.93
C ARG A 44 20.71 -13.58 -6.37
N ALA A 45 20.78 -14.91 -6.25
CA ALA A 45 19.68 -15.71 -5.76
C ALA A 45 19.32 -15.39 -4.30
N LEU A 46 20.31 -15.06 -3.46
CA LEU A 46 20.06 -14.63 -2.07
C LEU A 46 19.36 -13.26 -2.02
N TYR A 47 19.75 -12.32 -2.88
CA TYR A 47 19.08 -11.03 -2.99
C TYR A 47 17.63 -11.20 -3.46
N ASP A 48 17.42 -11.98 -4.52
CA ASP A 48 16.09 -12.25 -5.06
C ASP A 48 15.21 -12.97 -4.03
N GLN A 49 15.75 -13.96 -3.32
CA GLN A 49 15.07 -14.65 -2.23
C GLN A 49 14.69 -13.68 -1.11
N ALA A 50 15.54 -12.73 -0.74
CA ALA A 50 15.23 -11.74 0.30
C ALA A 50 14.12 -10.77 -0.14
N VAL A 51 14.13 -10.34 -1.41
CA VAL A 51 13.07 -9.48 -1.97
C VAL A 51 11.74 -10.21 -2.03
N VAL A 52 11.73 -11.45 -2.54
CA VAL A 52 10.53 -12.28 -2.64
C VAL A 52 10.03 -12.69 -1.26
N GLY A 53 10.91 -13.17 -0.38
CA GLY A 53 10.58 -13.56 0.99
C GLY A 53 9.99 -12.39 1.77
N LYS A 54 10.61 -11.20 1.69
CA LYS A 54 10.02 -9.98 2.25
C LYS A 54 8.64 -9.71 1.65
N SER A 55 8.45 -9.84 0.34
CA SER A 55 7.15 -9.57 -0.28
C SER A 55 6.06 -10.54 0.18
N LEU A 56 6.36 -11.83 0.32
CA LEU A 56 5.41 -12.85 0.76
C LEU A 56 5.09 -12.66 2.25
N GLU A 57 6.11 -12.55 3.10
CA GLU A 57 5.92 -12.38 4.55
C GLU A 57 5.24 -11.04 4.89
N TYR A 58 5.64 -9.95 4.24
CA TYR A 58 5.08 -8.63 4.49
C TYR A 58 3.66 -8.52 3.93
N THR A 59 3.37 -9.09 2.74
CA THR A 59 2.02 -9.04 2.16
C THR A 59 1.05 -9.92 2.94
N ASP A 60 1.45 -11.13 3.31
CA ASP A 60 0.56 -12.08 3.99
C ASP A 60 0.28 -11.71 5.46
N ILE A 61 1.20 -11.00 6.14
CA ILE A 61 1.07 -10.68 7.57
C ILE A 61 0.56 -9.24 7.81
N ILE A 62 1.00 -8.27 7.02
CA ILE A 62 0.72 -6.83 7.24
C ILE A 62 0.33 -6.06 5.98
N GLY A 63 0.29 -6.71 4.81
CA GLY A 63 -0.03 -6.08 3.55
C GLY A 63 -1.52 -6.01 3.30
N THR A 64 -2.12 -4.84 3.52
CA THR A 64 -3.45 -4.48 3.02
C THR A 64 -3.44 -4.16 1.52
N ALA A 65 -2.65 -4.88 0.73
CA ALA A 65 -2.58 -4.75 -0.73
C ALA A 65 -3.44 -5.78 -1.47
N ASP A 66 -3.92 -6.81 -0.77
CA ASP A 66 -4.96 -7.69 -1.29
C ASP A 66 -6.28 -6.90 -1.36
N SER A 67 -6.71 -6.61 -2.59
CA SER A 67 -7.97 -5.91 -2.85
C SER A 67 -9.21 -6.79 -2.60
N ASP A 68 -9.05 -8.12 -2.50
CA ASP A 68 -10.15 -9.05 -2.24
C ASP A 68 -10.35 -9.27 -0.73
N LEU A 69 -11.14 -8.39 -0.13
CA LEU A 69 -11.43 -8.39 1.30
C LEU A 69 -12.62 -9.29 1.70
N THR A 70 -13.12 -10.15 0.81
CA THR A 70 -14.35 -10.95 1.03
C THR A 70 -14.24 -11.84 2.27
N LYS A 71 -13.08 -12.44 2.50
CA LYS A 71 -12.83 -13.30 3.67
C LYS A 71 -12.73 -12.49 4.97
N PHE A 72 -12.10 -11.31 4.90
CA PHE A 72 -11.98 -10.40 6.04
C PHE A 72 -13.33 -9.84 6.47
N GLN A 73 -14.20 -9.51 5.51
CA GLN A 73 -15.59 -9.12 5.73
C GLN A 73 -16.39 -10.25 6.40
N ASN A 74 -16.30 -11.47 5.87
CA ASN A 74 -17.00 -12.63 6.42
C ASN A 74 -16.53 -13.01 7.84
N ALA A 75 -15.30 -12.62 8.21
CA ALA A 75 -14.72 -12.86 9.53
C ALA A 75 -14.90 -11.68 10.51
N GLY A 76 -15.53 -10.57 10.10
CA GLY A 76 -15.82 -9.43 10.98
C GLY A 76 -14.60 -8.58 11.37
N GLY A 77 -13.53 -8.59 10.57
CA GLY A 77 -12.29 -7.88 10.88
C GLY A 77 -12.38 -6.34 10.79
N LYS A 78 -11.51 -5.64 11.54
CA LYS A 78 -11.34 -4.16 11.49
C LYS A 78 -9.85 -3.79 11.51
N ALA A 79 -9.44 -2.72 10.82
CA ALA A 79 -8.04 -2.28 10.69
C ALA A 79 -7.78 -0.92 11.39
N ASP A 80 -6.60 -0.79 12.01
CA ASP A 80 -6.13 0.34 12.84
C ASP A 80 -4.99 1.13 12.16
N ASN A 81 -4.63 2.28 12.72
CA ASN A 81 -4.51 3.49 11.96
C ASN A 81 -3.08 4.08 12.22
N SER A 82 -2.08 3.54 11.49
CA SER A 82 -0.70 4.08 11.36
C SER A 82 -0.35 4.39 9.91
N ILE A 83 -1.38 4.57 9.08
CA ILE A 83 -1.31 4.45 7.63
C ILE A 83 -0.73 5.75 7.03
N PRO A 84 0.46 5.72 6.42
CA PRO A 84 1.00 6.89 5.75
C PRO A 84 0.10 7.23 4.54
N THR A 85 -0.25 8.50 4.39
CA THR A 85 -1.10 9.00 3.29
C THR A 85 -0.58 8.61 1.90
N LYS A 86 0.75 8.50 1.76
CA LYS A 86 1.41 8.02 0.53
C LYS A 86 1.11 6.56 0.17
N GLY A 87 0.75 5.72 1.15
CA GLY A 87 0.31 4.35 0.90
C GLY A 87 -1.03 4.33 0.15
N THR A 88 -1.98 5.16 0.58
CA THR A 88 -3.28 5.32 -0.10
C THR A 88 -3.11 5.92 -1.50
N GLU A 89 -2.24 6.92 -1.67
CA GLU A 89 -1.91 7.48 -2.98
C GLU A 89 -1.33 6.42 -3.94
N HIS A 90 -0.36 5.63 -3.46
CA HIS A 90 0.25 4.57 -4.25
C HIS A 90 -0.78 3.51 -4.67
N TYR A 91 -1.63 3.08 -3.74
CA TYR A 91 -2.71 2.14 -4.03
C TYR A 91 -3.71 2.70 -5.04
N TYR A 92 -4.14 3.96 -4.86
CA TYR A 92 -5.04 4.63 -5.79
C TYR A 92 -4.46 4.70 -7.21
N ASN A 93 -3.18 5.03 -7.33
CA ASN A 93 -2.49 5.07 -8.62
C ASN A 93 -2.38 3.67 -9.26
N ALA A 94 -2.06 2.64 -8.47
CA ALA A 94 -2.05 1.25 -8.96
C ALA A 94 -3.44 0.79 -9.46
N VAL A 95 -4.52 1.15 -8.74
CA VAL A 95 -5.90 0.86 -9.19
C VAL A 95 -6.22 1.63 -10.47
N LYS A 96 -5.86 2.90 -10.55
CA LYS A 96 -6.08 3.76 -11.73
C LYS A 96 -5.37 3.21 -12.98
N GLU A 97 -4.18 2.62 -12.83
CA GLU A 97 -3.45 1.99 -13.94
C GLU A 97 -4.21 0.80 -14.55
N HIS A 98 -4.94 0.05 -13.73
CA HIS A 98 -5.74 -1.10 -14.18
C HIS A 98 -7.17 -0.71 -14.58
N LEU A 99 -7.70 0.35 -13.99
CA LEU A 99 -9.08 0.82 -14.15
C LEU A 99 -9.07 2.31 -14.53
N PRO A 100 -8.99 2.65 -15.82
CA PRO A 100 -8.87 4.05 -16.26
C PRO A 100 -10.10 4.93 -15.90
N HIS A 101 -11.24 4.29 -15.61
CA HIS A 101 -12.47 4.94 -15.15
C HIS A 101 -12.69 4.84 -13.63
N VAL A 102 -11.62 4.69 -12.84
CA VAL A 102 -11.68 4.52 -11.38
C VAL A 102 -12.53 5.58 -10.67
N GLN A 103 -12.53 6.83 -11.15
CA GLN A 103 -13.26 7.96 -10.56
C GLN A 103 -14.80 7.81 -10.61
N ASP A 104 -15.31 6.90 -11.44
CA ASP A 104 -16.75 6.64 -11.59
C ASP A 104 -17.31 5.82 -10.43
N PHE A 105 -16.44 5.13 -9.67
CA PHE A 105 -16.84 4.29 -8.52
C PHE A 105 -15.92 4.42 -7.30
N TYR A 106 -14.73 4.99 -7.44
CA TYR A 106 -13.77 5.20 -6.35
C TYR A 106 -13.10 6.57 -6.46
N ARG A 107 -13.39 7.44 -5.48
CA ARG A 107 -12.80 8.77 -5.35
C ARG A 107 -11.97 8.85 -4.06
N HIS A 108 -10.73 9.32 -4.17
CA HIS A 108 -9.82 9.56 -3.05
C HIS A 108 -9.77 11.06 -2.74
N PHE A 109 -9.96 11.42 -1.47
CA PHE A 109 -9.93 12.82 -1.00
C PHE A 109 -8.88 12.98 0.09
N GLU A 110 -7.91 13.86 -0.15
CA GLU A 110 -6.88 14.17 0.84
C GLU A 110 -7.29 15.36 1.68
N VAL A 111 -7.14 15.25 3.00
CA VAL A 111 -7.46 16.33 3.93
C VAL A 111 -6.16 16.98 4.44
N PRO A 112 -5.80 18.18 3.98
CA PRO A 112 -4.58 18.84 4.43
C PRO A 112 -4.61 19.15 5.92
N GLY A 113 -3.55 18.77 6.64
CA GLY A 113 -3.39 19.07 8.06
C GLY A 113 -4.22 18.21 9.01
N LEU A 114 -5.08 17.31 8.50
CA LEU A 114 -5.76 16.32 9.32
C LEU A 114 -4.76 15.22 9.64
N GLY A 115 -4.48 15.08 10.93
CA GLY A 115 -3.71 14.00 11.49
C GLY A 115 -4.57 12.77 11.73
N HIS A 116 -3.99 11.86 12.48
CA HIS A 116 -4.59 10.59 12.80
C HIS A 116 -5.98 10.68 13.44
N TYR A 117 -7.01 10.09 12.80
CA TYR A 117 -8.44 10.10 13.13
C TYR A 117 -9.06 11.50 13.32
N SER A 118 -8.52 12.32 14.21
CA SER A 118 -9.02 13.62 14.61
C SER A 118 -7.93 14.60 15.08
N SER A 119 -6.66 14.22 14.99
CA SER A 119 -5.55 15.09 15.40
C SER A 119 -5.15 16.08 14.30
N GLY A 120 -4.25 17.01 14.61
CA GLY A 120 -3.77 18.00 13.64
C GLY A 120 -4.62 19.28 13.55
N SER A 121 -4.27 20.13 12.60
CA SER A 121 -4.93 21.44 12.37
C SER A 121 -5.99 21.40 11.26
N GLY A 122 -6.14 20.25 10.61
CA GLY A 122 -7.13 20.02 9.56
C GLY A 122 -8.50 19.65 10.12
N GLY A 123 -9.50 19.82 9.27
CA GLY A 123 -10.90 19.61 9.62
C GLY A 123 -11.35 18.20 9.36
N GLN A 124 -12.40 17.75 10.05
CA GLN A 124 -13.11 16.55 9.64
C GLN A 124 -13.95 16.85 8.40
N PRO A 125 -13.97 15.95 7.40
CA PRO A 125 -14.92 16.06 6.32
C PRO A 125 -16.34 15.86 6.84
N LYS A 126 -17.21 16.79 6.46
CA LYS A 126 -18.64 16.76 6.78
C LYS A 126 -19.39 16.07 5.64
N ALA A 127 -20.54 15.47 5.96
CA ALA A 127 -21.46 14.91 4.98
C ALA A 127 -20.88 13.79 4.07
N VAL A 128 -19.78 13.14 4.45
CA VAL A 128 -19.19 12.02 3.66
C VAL A 128 -20.20 10.91 3.43
N PHE A 129 -20.98 10.57 4.46
CA PHE A 129 -22.03 9.56 4.36
C PHE A 129 -23.16 9.99 3.43
N ASP A 130 -23.61 11.25 3.51
CA ASP A 130 -24.66 11.77 2.64
C ASP A 130 -24.20 11.85 1.18
N ALA A 131 -22.93 12.22 0.95
CA ALA A 131 -22.31 12.20 -0.37
C ALA A 131 -22.22 10.78 -0.95
N LEU A 132 -21.82 9.80 -0.13
CA LEU A 132 -21.80 8.39 -0.53
C LEU A 132 -23.20 7.88 -0.83
N ARG A 133 -24.18 8.21 0.02
CA ARG A 133 -25.58 7.86 -0.17
C ARG A 133 -26.11 8.44 -1.48
N SER A 134 -25.87 9.71 -1.73
CA SER A 134 -26.26 10.38 -2.98
C SER A 134 -25.63 9.70 -4.20
N TRP A 135 -24.34 9.35 -4.13
CA TRP A 135 -23.67 8.64 -5.20
C TRP A 135 -24.28 7.28 -5.49
N VAL A 136 -24.58 6.48 -4.46
CA VAL A 136 -25.16 5.15 -4.61
C VAL A 136 -26.63 5.19 -5.03
N GLU A 137 -27.44 6.02 -4.38
CA GLU A 137 -28.91 6.04 -4.57
C GLU A 137 -29.34 6.88 -5.79
N SER A 138 -28.56 7.89 -6.17
CA SER A 138 -28.93 8.84 -7.25
C SER A 138 -27.88 8.99 -8.34
N GLY A 139 -26.77 8.23 -8.28
CA GLY A 139 -25.69 8.30 -9.27
C GLY A 139 -24.89 9.62 -9.23
N THR A 140 -25.08 10.44 -8.20
CA THR A 140 -24.44 11.75 -8.10
C THR A 140 -23.15 11.65 -7.30
N ALA A 141 -22.03 11.45 -8.01
CA ALA A 141 -20.72 11.36 -7.40
C ALA A 141 -20.24 12.72 -6.86
N PRO A 142 -19.57 12.79 -5.70
CA PRO A 142 -19.17 14.05 -5.09
C PRO A 142 -17.97 14.66 -5.81
N ASP A 143 -18.15 15.80 -6.47
CA ASP A 143 -17.03 16.54 -7.10
C ASP A 143 -16.17 17.28 -6.07
N THR A 144 -16.72 17.53 -4.88
CA THR A 144 -15.98 18.01 -3.72
C THR A 144 -16.57 17.46 -2.42
N LEU A 145 -15.80 17.51 -1.34
CA LEU A 145 -16.30 17.23 0.02
C LEU A 145 -16.01 18.41 0.95
N PRO A 146 -17.00 18.92 1.71
CA PRO A 146 -16.77 20.02 2.63
C PRO A 146 -16.00 19.55 3.88
N ILE A 147 -15.05 20.36 4.33
CA ILE A 147 -14.35 20.22 5.61
C ILE A 147 -14.47 21.51 6.41
N GLU A 148 -14.47 21.38 7.73
CA GLU A 148 -14.46 22.53 8.63
C GLU A 148 -13.32 22.41 9.64
N PHE A 149 -12.55 23.48 9.81
CA PHE A 149 -11.40 23.51 10.72
C PHE A 149 -11.28 24.86 11.42
N GLY A 150 -10.68 24.83 12.61
CA GLY A 150 -10.39 26.05 13.37
C GLY A 150 -9.23 26.82 12.74
N SER A 151 -9.44 28.10 12.49
CA SER A 151 -8.41 29.04 12.07
C SER A 151 -7.60 29.56 13.25
N LYS A 152 -6.43 30.13 12.98
CA LYS A 152 -5.52 30.69 13.99
C LYS A 152 -6.12 31.87 14.77
N ASP A 153 -7.12 32.53 14.20
CA ASP A 153 -7.87 33.63 14.82
C ASP A 153 -9.06 33.16 15.67
N GLY A 154 -9.26 31.85 15.81
CA GLY A 154 -10.37 31.25 16.55
C GLY A 154 -11.69 31.19 15.77
N SER A 155 -11.72 31.66 14.52
CA SER A 155 -12.88 31.48 13.63
C SER A 155 -12.92 30.06 13.06
N MET A 156 -14.12 29.55 12.78
CA MET A 156 -14.27 28.31 12.00
C MET A 156 -14.21 28.65 10.51
N GLN A 157 -13.41 27.91 9.76
CA GLN A 157 -13.26 28.06 8.31
C GLN A 157 -13.75 26.79 7.61
N GLU A 158 -14.47 26.98 6.52
CA GLU A 158 -14.93 25.90 5.65
C GLU A 158 -14.08 25.87 4.36
N ARG A 159 -13.75 24.66 3.90
CA ARG A 159 -13.08 24.43 2.62
C ARG A 159 -13.67 23.23 1.91
N ALA A 160 -13.60 23.23 0.59
CA ALA A 160 -13.92 22.09 -0.24
C ALA A 160 -12.65 21.27 -0.55
N LEU A 161 -12.71 19.96 -0.32
CA LEU A 161 -11.71 19.00 -0.77
C LEU A 161 -11.95 18.65 -2.23
N CYS A 162 -10.89 18.51 -3.00
CA CYS A 162 -10.94 18.03 -4.38
C CYS A 162 -10.65 16.53 -4.43
N PRO A 163 -11.24 15.78 -5.39
CA PRO A 163 -10.85 14.41 -5.65
C PRO A 163 -9.43 14.37 -6.23
N TYR A 164 -8.56 13.53 -5.67
CA TYR A 164 -7.21 13.32 -6.16
C TYR A 164 -7.23 12.92 -7.65
N PRO A 165 -6.33 13.43 -8.51
CA PRO A 165 -5.12 14.22 -8.18
C PRO A 165 -5.34 15.73 -8.10
N SER A 166 -6.58 16.21 -8.23
CA SER A 166 -6.88 17.64 -8.15
C SER A 166 -6.60 18.19 -6.75
N LYS A 167 -6.15 19.45 -6.68
CA LYS A 167 -5.80 20.12 -5.42
C LYS A 167 -6.50 21.48 -5.33
N ALA A 168 -6.99 21.82 -4.14
CA ALA A 168 -7.50 23.15 -3.87
C ALA A 168 -6.34 24.17 -3.84
N VAL A 169 -6.49 25.29 -4.55
CA VAL A 169 -5.51 26.38 -4.60
C VAL A 169 -6.17 27.65 -4.06
N TYR A 170 -5.47 28.35 -3.18
CA TYR A 170 -5.91 29.67 -2.70
C TYR A 170 -5.59 30.73 -3.75
N TRP A 171 -6.62 31.45 -4.21
CA TRP A 171 -6.49 32.43 -5.29
C TRP A 171 -6.23 33.87 -4.81
N GLY A 172 -6.27 34.12 -3.50
CA GLY A 172 -6.04 35.46 -2.93
C GLY A 172 -7.19 36.44 -3.16
N TRP A 173 -7.12 37.55 -2.43
CA TRP A 173 -7.70 38.85 -2.79
C TRP A 173 -6.56 39.86 -2.68
#